data_AF-A0A9W4Y034-F1
#
_entry.id   AF-A0A9W4Y034-F1
#
_cell.length_a   1.000
_cell.length_b   1.000
_cell.length_c   1.000
_cell.angle_alpha   90.00
_cell.angle_beta   90.00
_cell.angle_gamma   90.00
#
_symmetry.space_group_name_H-M   'P 1'
#
loop_
_entity.id
_entity.type
_entity.pdbx_description
1 polymer ?
#
loop_
_entity_poly.entity_id
_entity_poly.type
_entity_poly.pdbx_seq_one_letter_code
_entity_poly.pdbx_strand_id
1 'polypeptide(L)'
;MGTPAPINYDTAMPQGVGKLVKQDDGSLMLANEHEQGFLVNQAIVDFWRSCNGKRKVTDLVDVFASQTGLQRSQVEKEVMQLLQQLRDGGLVAVH
;
A
#
# COMPACT_ATOMS: atom_id res chain seq x y z
N MET A 1 -2.06 -23.17 7.73
CA MET A 1 -1.68 -22.23 6.65
C MET A 1 -0.56 -21.37 7.19
N GLY A 2 0.59 -21.30 6.51
CA GLY A 2 1.73 -20.49 6.95
C GLY A 2 1.44 -19.01 6.70
N THR A 3 1.85 -18.14 7.62
CA THR A 3 1.88 -16.71 7.37
C THR A 3 2.71 -16.43 6.12
N PRO A 4 2.26 -15.53 5.21
CA PRO A 4 3.08 -15.13 4.07
C PRO A 4 4.43 -14.60 4.58
N ALA A 5 5.51 -14.91 3.86
CA ALA A 5 6.86 -14.48 4.24
C ALA A 5 6.89 -12.95 4.46
N PRO A 6 7.72 -12.44 5.39
CA PRO A 6 7.87 -11.00 5.60
C PRO A 6 8.20 -10.26 4.29
N ILE A 7 7.69 -9.03 4.13
CA ILE A 7 8.04 -8.17 2.99
C ILE A 7 9.52 -7.82 3.09
N ASN A 8 10.29 -8.10 2.03
CA ASN A 8 11.70 -7.70 1.97
C ASN A 8 11.80 -6.25 1.51
N TYR A 9 12.21 -5.36 2.41
CA TYR A 9 12.31 -3.92 2.14
C TYR A 9 13.19 -3.56 0.93
N ASP A 10 14.33 -4.22 0.75
CA ASP A 10 15.34 -3.85 -0.25
C ASP A 10 15.02 -4.35 -1.67
N THR A 11 14.18 -5.38 -1.78
CA THR A 11 13.93 -6.09 -3.04
C THR A 11 12.47 -6.14 -3.46
N ALA A 12 11.53 -6.03 -2.53
CA ALA A 12 10.10 -6.19 -2.82
C ALA A 12 9.60 -5.09 -3.77
N MET A 13 8.82 -5.51 -4.76
CA MET A 13 8.14 -4.61 -5.69
C MET A 13 6.63 -4.74 -5.53
N PRO A 14 6.00 -3.95 -4.64
CA PRO A 14 4.57 -4.06 -4.38
C PRO A 14 3.74 -3.63 -5.59
N GLN A 15 2.67 -4.36 -5.84
CA GLN A 15 1.68 -4.12 -6.89
C GLN A 15 0.29 -4.00 -6.28
N GLY A 16 -0.35 -2.85 -6.47
CA GLY A 16 -1.74 -2.65 -6.12
C GLY A 16 -2.64 -3.59 -6.93
N VAL A 17 -3.48 -4.32 -6.22
CA VAL A 17 -4.51 -5.23 -6.76
C VAL A 17 -5.87 -4.86 -6.17
N GLY A 18 -6.96 -5.27 -6.83
CA GLY A 18 -8.32 -4.88 -6.46
C GLY A 18 -8.81 -3.61 -7.17
N LYS A 19 -9.84 -2.97 -6.60
CA LYS A 19 -10.54 -1.84 -7.21
C LYS A 19 -10.80 -0.71 -6.21
N LEU A 20 -10.66 0.53 -6.67
CA LEU A 20 -11.13 1.70 -5.95
C LEU A 20 -12.62 1.92 -6.23
N VAL A 21 -13.42 1.96 -5.16
CA VAL A 21 -14.84 2.24 -5.19
C VAL A 21 -15.09 3.54 -4.43
N LYS A 22 -15.80 4.48 -5.05
CA LYS A 22 -16.32 5.66 -4.37
C LYS A 22 -17.74 5.34 -3.92
N GLN A 23 -18.02 5.48 -2.63
CA GLN A 23 -19.34 5.24 -2.06
C GLN A 23 -20.27 6.44 -2.29
N ASP A 24 -21.57 6.24 -2.10
CA ASP A 24 -22.61 7.26 -2.32
C ASP A 24 -22.46 8.47 -1.38
N ASP A 25 -21.88 8.27 -0.20
CA ASP A 25 -21.56 9.33 0.76
C ASP A 25 -20.27 10.10 0.41
N GLY A 26 -19.59 9.71 -0.68
CA GLY A 26 -18.34 10.31 -1.15
C GLY A 26 -17.07 9.72 -0.54
N SER A 27 -17.17 8.79 0.41
CA SER A 27 -16.02 8.09 0.98
C SER A 27 -15.37 7.14 -0.04
N LEU A 28 -14.10 6.81 0.20
CA LEU A 28 -13.29 5.96 -0.69
C LEU A 28 -13.07 4.60 -0.06
N MET A 29 -13.19 3.54 -0.86
CA MET A 29 -13.02 2.16 -0.43
C MET A 29 -12.15 1.41 -1.44
N LEU A 30 -11.12 0.71 -0.96
CA LEU A 30 -10.38 -0.26 -1.75
C LEU A 30 -10.98 -1.64 -1.52
N ALA A 31 -11.47 -2.29 -2.57
CA ALA A 31 -12.06 -3.62 -2.51
C ALA A 31 -11.15 -4.66 -3.18
N ASN A 32 -10.90 -5.76 -2.49
CA ASN A 32 -10.14 -6.90 -3.03
C ASN A 32 -11.04 -7.80 -3.92
N GLU A 33 -10.49 -8.88 -4.46
CA GLU A 33 -11.21 -9.82 -5.33
C GLU A 33 -12.35 -10.58 -4.63
N HIS A 34 -12.31 -10.66 -3.30
CA HIS A 34 -13.36 -11.25 -2.47
C HIS A 34 -14.45 -10.25 -2.07
N GLU A 35 -14.47 -9.08 -2.72
CA GLU A 35 -15.38 -7.96 -2.42
C GLU A 35 -15.25 -7.42 -0.98
N GLN A 36 -14.15 -7.72 -0.29
CA GLN A 36 -13.86 -7.15 1.01
C GLN A 36 -13.26 -5.75 0.82
N GLY A 37 -13.98 -4.75 1.34
CA GLY A 37 -13.64 -3.35 1.22
C GLY A 37 -12.94 -2.80 2.47
N PHE A 38 -11.85 -2.09 2.26
CA PHE A 38 -11.19 -1.27 3.28
C PHE A 38 -11.52 0.20 3.01
N LEU A 39 -12.12 0.88 3.98
CA LEU A 39 -12.29 2.33 3.93
C LEU A 39 -10.93 3.00 4.00
N VAL A 40 -10.69 3.92 3.08
CA VAL A 40 -9.40 4.58 2.90
C VAL A 40 -9.58 6.06 2.63
N ASN A 41 -8.50 6.82 2.76
CA ASN A 41 -8.44 8.22 2.34
C ASN A 41 -7.67 8.36 1.02
N GLN A 42 -7.63 9.59 0.50
CA GLN A 42 -6.92 9.87 -0.76
C GLN A 42 -5.42 9.52 -0.68
N ALA A 43 -4.76 9.74 0.46
CA ALA A 43 -3.35 9.43 0.62
C ALA A 43 -3.06 7.92 0.50
N ILE A 44 -3.91 7.06 1.06
CA ILE A 44 -3.79 5.61 0.92
C ILE A 44 -4.10 5.18 -0.52
N VAL A 45 -5.06 5.81 -1.19
CA VAL A 45 -5.33 5.56 -2.62
C VAL A 45 -4.12 5.90 -3.48
N ASP A 46 -3.48 7.04 -3.23
CA ASP A 46 -2.29 7.46 -3.96
C ASP A 46 -1.10 6.54 -3.67
N PHE A 47 -0.95 6.10 -2.42
CA PHE A 47 0.01 5.07 -2.02
C PHE A 47 -0.23 3.76 -2.77
N TRP A 48 -1.46 3.25 -2.75
CA TRP A 48 -1.82 2.00 -3.43
C TRP A 48 -1.58 2.10 -4.94
N ARG A 49 -1.89 3.24 -5.58
CA ARG A 49 -1.60 3.48 -7.00
C ARG A 49 -0.10 3.56 -7.30
N SER A 50 0.71 4.01 -6.35
CA SER A 50 2.17 4.05 -6.48
C SER A 50 2.81 2.65 -6.47
N CYS A 51 2.13 1.67 -5.87
CA CYS A 51 2.48 0.25 -5.93
C CYS A 51 2.15 -0.30 -7.33
N ASN A 52 3.12 -0.27 -8.23
CA ASN A 52 2.91 -0.60 -9.65
C ASN A 52 3.68 -1.86 -10.10
N GLY A 53 4.23 -2.64 -9.16
CA GLY A 53 5.03 -3.83 -9.45
C GLY A 53 6.41 -3.53 -10.04
N LYS A 54 6.81 -2.26 -10.13
CA LYS A 54 8.11 -1.84 -10.70
C LYS A 54 8.96 -1.04 -9.72
N ARG A 55 8.32 -0.29 -8.81
CA ARG A 55 9.01 0.48 -7.76
C ARG A 55 9.30 -0.41 -6.57
N LYS A 56 10.50 -0.28 -6.03
CA LYS A 56 10.86 -0.92 -4.77
C LYS A 56 10.23 -0.18 -3.59
N VAL A 57 10.14 -0.85 -2.45
CA VAL A 57 9.70 -0.20 -1.21
C VAL A 57 10.63 0.97 -0.83
N THR A 58 11.93 0.85 -1.07
CA THR A 58 12.89 1.95 -0.89
C THR A 58 12.50 3.21 -1.68
N ASP A 59 12.07 3.05 -2.93
CA ASP A 59 11.67 4.17 -3.79
C ASP A 59 10.36 4.81 -3.31
N LEU A 60 9.43 3.99 -2.81
CA LEU A 60 8.21 4.49 -2.18
C LEU A 60 8.55 5.34 -0.97
N VAL A 61 9.42 4.86 -0.08
CA VAL A 61 9.86 5.63 1.10
C VAL A 61 10.50 6.96 0.70
N ASP A 62 11.32 6.98 -0.34
CA ASP A 62 11.92 8.22 -0.87
C ASP A 62 10.87 9.23 -1.35
N VAL A 63 9.89 8.76 -2.14
CA VAL A 63 8.80 9.60 -2.65
C VAL A 63 7.97 10.16 -1.49
N PHE A 64 7.60 9.34 -0.53
CA PHE A 64 6.77 9.76 0.60
C PHE A 64 7.52 10.68 1.58
N ALA A 65 8.81 10.44 1.84
CA ALA A 65 9.64 11.35 2.64
C ALA A 65 9.76 12.72 1.97
N SER A 66 9.97 12.75 0.65
CA SER A 66 10.03 14.01 -0.09
C SER A 66 8.70 14.76 -0.10
N GLN A 67 7.56 14.08 -0.13
CA GLN A 67 6.23 14.71 -0.18
C GLN A 67 5.76 15.20 1.18
N THR A 68 6.05 14.46 2.25
CA THR A 68 5.57 14.76 3.61
C THR A 68 6.54 15.66 4.38
N GLY A 69 7.81 15.75 3.95
CA GLY A 69 8.87 16.42 4.70
C GLY A 69 9.31 15.66 5.95
N LEU A 70 8.81 14.43 6.15
CA LEU A 70 9.18 13.58 7.29
C LEU A 70 10.55 12.93 7.08
N GLN A 71 11.18 12.52 8.18
CA GLN A 71 12.42 11.75 8.12
C GLN A 71 12.18 10.39 7.48
N ARG A 72 13.10 9.97 6.60
CA ARG A 72 13.06 8.68 5.91
C ARG A 72 12.77 7.51 6.86
N SER A 73 13.41 7.48 8.03
CA SER A 73 13.26 6.42 9.03
C SER A 73 11.85 6.33 9.63
N GLN A 74 11.14 7.45 9.72
CA GLN A 74 9.74 7.46 10.14
C GLN A 74 8.84 6.97 9.01
N VAL A 75 9.06 7.48 7.80
CA VAL A 75 8.29 7.09 6.61
C VAL A 75 8.45 5.61 6.31
N GLU A 76 9.66 5.05 6.47
CA GLU A 76 9.93 3.63 6.28
C GLU A 76 9.02 2.76 7.15
N LYS A 77 8.89 3.08 8.44
CA LYS A 77 8.02 2.34 9.36
C LYS A 77 6.56 2.43 8.93
N GLU A 78 6.08 3.62 8.60
CA GLU A 78 4.70 3.85 8.18
C GLU A 78 4.38 3.14 6.85
N VAL A 79 5.28 3.22 5.87
CA VAL A 79 5.17 2.54 4.57
C VAL A 79 5.15 1.03 4.74
N MET A 80 6.05 0.46 5.54
CA MET A 80 6.10 -0.99 5.79
C MET A 80 4.83 -1.48 6.49
N GLN A 81 4.33 -0.73 7.47
CA GLN A 81 3.07 -1.05 8.15
C GLN A 81 1.88 -0.98 7.20
N LEU A 82 1.78 0.07 6.38
CA LEU A 82 0.69 0.23 5.42
C LEU A 82 0.73 -0.86 4.34
N LEU A 83 1.92 -1.20 3.81
CA LEU A 83 2.09 -2.31 2.87
C LEU A 83 1.64 -3.63 3.47
N GLN A 84 2.01 -3.89 4.73
CA GLN A 84 1.60 -5.10 5.42
C GLN A 84 0.07 -5.17 5.55
N GLN A 85 -0.58 -4.09 5.96
CA GLN A 85 -2.04 -4.02 6.09
C GLN A 85 -2.75 -4.23 4.74
N LEU A 86 -2.28 -3.58 3.68
CA LEU A 86 -2.87 -3.73 2.35
C LEU A 86 -2.62 -5.13 1.78
N ARG A 87 -1.46 -5.73 2.03
CA ARG A 87 -1.16 -7.11 1.63
C ARG A 87 -2.06 -8.10 2.34
N ASP A 88 -2.22 -7.95 3.65
CA ASP A 88 -3.06 -8.84 4.46
C ASP A 88 -4.55 -8.67 4.10
N GLY A 89 -4.93 -7.47 3.64
CA GLY A 89 -6.25 -7.19 3.05
C GLY A 89 -6.44 -7.66 1.61
N GLY A 90 -5.44 -8.28 0.97
CA GLY A 90 -5.52 -8.72 -0.43
C GLY A 90 -5.61 -7.57 -1.44
N LEU A 91 -5.13 -6.38 -1.07
CA LEU A 91 -5.11 -5.17 -1.90
C LEU A 91 -3.72 -4.88 -2.49
N VAL A 92 -2.67 -5.51 -1.99
CA VAL A 92 -1.32 -5.42 -2.55
C VAL A 92 -0.74 -6.83 -2.69
N ALA A 93 -0.26 -7.16 -3.89
CA ALA A 93 0.60 -8.31 -4.11
C ALA A 93 2.06 -7.88 -3.99
N VAL A 94 2.88 -8.71 -3.34
CA VAL A 94 4.31 -8.46 -3.19
C VAL A 94 5.06 -9.63 -3.81
N HIS A 95 5.96 -9.32 -4.76
CA HIS A 95 6.82 -10.26 -5.46
C HIS A 95 8.29 -10.02 -5.12
#